data_AF-A0A0K9Q316-F1
#
_entry.id   AF-A0A0K9Q316-F1
#
_cell.length_a   1.000
_cell.length_b   1.000
_cell.length_c   1.000
_cell.angle_alpha   90.00
_cell.angle_beta   90.00
_cell.angle_gamma   90.00
#
_symmetry.space_group_name_H-M   'P 1'
#
loop_
_entity.id
_entity.type
_entity.pdbx_description
1 polymer ?
#
loop_
_entity_poly.entity_id
_entity_poly.type
_entity_poly.pdbx_seq_one_letter_code
_entity_poly.pdbx_strand_id
1 'polypeptide(L)' 'MEVRRNPYEVLNVPKDSTDQEIRSAYRKLALKYHPDKNVNNPEASDLFKEVSYSYSILSNPEKRRQFDAAGFEVEF' A
#
# COMPACT_ATOMS: atom_id res chain seq x y z
N MET A 1 8.10 -1.95 18.10
CA MET A 1 8.44 -2.53 16.79
C MET A 1 7.35 -2.09 15.83
N GLU A 2 7.65 -1.11 14.97
CA GLU A 2 6.71 -0.66 13.95
C GLU A 2 6.81 -1.66 12.80
N VAL A 3 5.96 -2.69 12.83
CA VAL A 3 5.91 -3.70 11.76
C VAL A 3 5.37 -2.98 10.52
N ARG A 4 6.27 -2.54 9.63
CA ARG A 4 5.86 -1.99 8.34
C ARG A 4 5.20 -3.10 7.55
N ARG A 5 3.87 -3.03 7.43
CA ARG A 5 3.08 -4.01 6.67
C ARG A 5 3.57 -4.06 5.24
N ASN A 6 3.61 -5.28 4.71
CA ASN A 6 4.01 -5.55 3.34
C ASN A 6 3.11 -4.74 2.36
N PRO A 7 3.67 -3.90 1.47
CA PRO A 7 2.90 -3.10 0.51
C PRO A 7 1.96 -3.94 -0.37
N TYR A 8 2.36 -5.16 -0.70
CA TYR A 8 1.57 -6.10 -1.48
C TYR A 8 0.36 -6.59 -0.66
N GLU A 9 0.54 -6.88 0.63
CA GLU A 9 -0.57 -7.26 1.53
C GLU A 9 -1.51 -6.08 1.80
N VAL A 10 -0.97 -4.88 1.99
CA VAL A 10 -1.77 -3.66 2.21
C VAL A 10 -2.66 -3.37 1.00
N LEU A 11 -2.11 -3.48 -0.21
CA LEU A 11 -2.88 -3.33 -1.45
C LEU A 11 -3.71 -4.57 -1.79
N ASN A 12 -3.56 -5.67 -1.04
CA ASN A 12 -4.20 -6.96 -1.28
C ASN A 12 -3.98 -7.46 -2.72
N VAL A 13 -2.72 -7.41 -3.16
CA VAL A 13 -2.26 -7.83 -4.48
C VAL A 13 -1.08 -8.78 -4.32
N PRO A 14 -0.93 -9.78 -5.20
CA PRO A 14 0.23 -10.65 -5.16
C PRO A 14 1.50 -9.92 -5.64
N LYS A 15 2.67 -10.46 -5.25
CA LYS A 15 3.99 -9.86 -5.56
C LYS A 15 4.32 -9.80 -7.05
N ASP A 16 3.67 -10.60 -7.86
CA ASP A 16 3.78 -10.67 -9.32
C ASP A 16 2.79 -9.75 -10.03
N SER A 17 1.98 -8.98 -9.29
CA SER A 17 1.03 -8.05 -9.88
C SER A 17 1.69 -7.01 -10.78
N THR A 18 1.01 -6.73 -11.87
CA THR A 18 1.33 -5.68 -12.83
C THR A 18 1.03 -4.29 -12.26
N ASP A 19 1.65 -3.25 -12.82
CA ASP A 19 1.34 -1.85 -12.45
C ASP A 19 -0.15 -1.51 -12.57
N GLN A 20 -0.83 -2.16 -13.52
CA GLN A 20 -2.25 -1.95 -13.77
C GLN A 20 -3.12 -2.54 -12.66
N GLU A 21 -2.76 -3.73 -12.16
CA GLU A 21 -3.42 -4.37 -11.01
C GLU A 21 -3.16 -3.58 -9.72
N ILE A 22 -1.91 -3.18 -9.47
CA ILE A 22 -1.53 -2.35 -8.32
C ILE A 22 -2.33 -1.03 -8.31
N ARG A 23 -2.40 -0.34 -9.45
CA ARG A 23 -3.18 0.91 -9.58
C ARG A 23 -4.68 0.67 -9.40
N SER A 24 -5.20 -0.47 -9.85
CA SER A 24 -6.63 -0.79 -9.71
C SER A 24 -6.98 -1.13 -8.26
N ALA A 25 -6.13 -1.87 -7.57
CA ALA A 25 -6.27 -2.19 -6.15
C ALA A 25 -6.20 -0.92 -5.28
N TYR A 26 -5.20 -0.06 -5.51
CA TYR A 26 -5.10 1.25 -4.84
C TYR A 26 -6.39 2.05 -5.00
N ARG A 27 -6.93 2.17 -6.22
CA ARG A 27 -8.17 2.93 -6.45
C ARG A 27 -9.37 2.34 -5.70
N LYS A 28 -9.50 1.01 -5.65
CA LYS A 28 -10.57 0.34 -4.89
C LYS A 28 -10.45 0.62 -3.39
N LEU A 29 -9.25 0.51 -2.83
CA LEU A 29 -9.01 0.72 -1.39
C LEU A 29 -9.11 2.21 -1.02
N ALA A 30 -8.60 3.11 -1.85
CA ALA A 30 -8.70 4.55 -1.66
C ALA A 30 -10.17 5.02 -1.62
N LEU A 31 -11.04 4.46 -2.46
CA LEU A 31 -12.48 4.72 -2.41
C LEU A 31 -13.16 4.11 -1.18
N LYS A 32 -12.71 2.91 -0.75
CA LYS A 32 -13.23 2.22 0.43
C LYS A 32 -12.91 2.98 1.72
N TYR A 33 -11.68 3.47 1.85
CA TYR A 33 -11.17 4.18 3.03
C TYR A 33 -11.16 5.69 2.87
N HIS A 34 -11.82 6.22 1.84
CA HIS A 34 -11.82 7.65 1.56
C HIS A 34 -12.33 8.44 2.79
N PRO A 35 -11.64 9.50 3.23
CA PRO A 35 -12.01 10.24 4.44
C PRO A 35 -13.41 10.84 4.35
N ASP A 36 -13.83 11.29 3.16
CA ASP A 36 -15.19 11.82 2.90
C ASP A 36 -16.30 10.81 3.25
N LYS A 37 -16.08 9.52 2.96
CA LYS A 37 -17.06 8.46 3.24
C LYS A 37 -16.90 7.87 4.65
N ASN A 38 -15.80 8.15 5.32
CA ASN A 38 -15.40 7.55 6.59
C ASN A 38 -15.04 8.62 7.64
N VAL A 39 -15.75 9.75 7.64
CA VAL A 39 -15.49 10.91 8.52
C VAL A 39 -15.50 10.57 10.02
N ASN A 40 -16.22 9.53 10.43
CA ASN A 40 -16.30 9.08 11.83
C ASN A 40 -15.39 7.89 12.15
N ASN A 41 -14.62 7.39 11.18
CA ASN A 41 -13.74 6.24 11.37
C ASN A 41 -12.27 6.68 11.31
N PRO A 42 -11.63 6.93 12.47
CA PRO A 42 -10.22 7.31 12.50
C PRO A 42 -9.30 6.24 11.90
N GLU A 43 -9.64 4.95 12.02
CA GLU A 43 -8.86 3.86 11.40
C GLU A 43 -8.88 3.94 9.86
N ALA A 44 -9.94 4.48 9.26
CA ALA A 44 -9.98 4.64 7.80
C ALA A 44 -8.91 5.63 7.31
N SER A 45 -8.59 6.65 8.11
CA SER A 45 -7.50 7.58 7.80
C SER A 45 -6.15 6.87 7.81
N ASP A 46 -5.91 6.02 8.81
CA ASP A 46 -4.64 5.30 8.95
C ASP A 46 -4.50 4.23 7.86
N LEU A 47 -5.56 3.47 7.57
CA LEU A 47 -5.60 2.55 6.43
C LEU A 47 -5.39 3.27 5.10
N PHE A 48 -5.96 4.46 4.91
CA PHE A 48 -5.76 5.25 3.69
C PHE A 48 -4.29 5.69 3.54
N LYS A 49 -3.63 6.08 4.64
CA LYS A 49 -2.19 6.40 4.64
C LYS A 49 -1.37 5.15 4.29
N GLU A 50 -1.66 3.99 4.89
CA GLU A 50 -0.97 2.73 4.57
C GLU A 50 -1.11 2.37 3.09
N VAL A 51 -2.32 2.46 2.55
CA VAL A 51 -2.63 2.17 1.13
C VAL A 51 -1.90 3.13 0.21
N SER A 52 -1.89 4.43 0.53
CA SER A 52 -1.18 5.44 -0.26
C SER A 52 0.33 5.27 -0.23
N TYR A 53 0.89 4.96 0.94
CA TYR A 53 2.31 4.67 1.10
C TYR A 53 2.72 3.43 0.29
N SER A 54 1.95 2.35 0.40
CA SER A 54 2.19 1.10 -0.33
C SER A 54 2.14 1.32 -1.84
N TYR A 55 1.16 2.08 -2.33
CA TYR A 55 1.08 2.46 -3.74
C TYR A 55 2.30 3.28 -4.17
N SER A 56 2.81 4.19 -3.34
CA SER A 56 3.98 5.02 -3.69
C SER A 56 5.28 4.22 -3.89
N ILE A 57 5.37 3.04 -3.27
CA ILE A 57 6.48 2.09 -3.44
C ILE A 57 6.22 1.23 -4.68
N LEU A 58 5.06 0.56 -4.74
CA LEU A 58 4.78 -0.44 -5.77
C LEU A 58 4.50 0.15 -7.16
N SER A 59 4.04 1.40 -7.24
CA SER A 59 3.78 2.08 -8.51
C SER A 59 5.04 2.60 -9.22
N ASN A 60 6.17 2.67 -8.51
CA ASN A 60 7.45 3.05 -9.08
C ASN A 60 8.32 1.78 -9.24
N PRO A 61 8.66 1.38 -10.48
CA PRO A 61 9.44 0.17 -10.73
C PRO A 61 10.80 0.15 -10.01
N GLU A 62 11.45 1.30 -9.87
CA GLU A 62 12.74 1.43 -9.18
C GLU A 62 12.57 1.24 -7.67
N LYS A 63 11.58 1.90 -7.06
CA LYS A 63 11.28 1.73 -5.63
C LYS A 63 10.81 0.32 -5.30
N ARG A 64 9.97 -0.26 -6.16
CA ARG A 64 9.52 -1.65 -6.05
C ARG A 64 10.73 -2.59 -6.11
N ARG A 65 11.63 -2.41 -7.07
CA ARG A 65 12.86 -3.21 -7.16
C ARG A 65 13.74 -3.03 -5.91
N GLN A 66 13.92 -1.80 -5.42
CA GLN A 66 14.68 -1.55 -4.19
C GLN A 66 14.04 -2.23 -2.98
N PHE A 67 12.71 -2.16 -2.86
CA PHE A 67 11.94 -2.81 -1.80
C PHE A 67 12.06 -4.35 -1.88
N ASP A 68 11.90 -4.91 -3.07
CA ASP A 68 12.03 -6.34 -3.32
C ASP A 68 13.48 -6.82 -3.08
N ALA A 69 14.48 -6.00 -3.42
CA ALA A 69 15.91 -6.30 -3.22
C ALA A 69 16.38 -6.11 -1.78
N ALA A 70 15.78 -5.18 -1.03
CA ALA A 70 16.02 -4.98 0.40
C ALA A 70 15.44 -6.11 1.26
N GLY A 71 14.70 -7.05 0.66
CA GLY A 71 14.35 -8.31 1.29
C GLY A 71 13.39 -8.18 2.45
N PHE A 72 12.26 -7.49 2.29
CA PHE A 72 11.11 -7.44 3.23
C PHE A 72 11.36 -7.02 4.70
N GLU A 73 12.59 -7.03 5.20
CA GLU A 73 12.97 -6.63 6.55
C GLU A 73 13.56 -5.23 6.49
N VAL A 74 12.67 -4.24 6.64
CA VAL A 74 13.11 -2.93 7.11
C VAL A 74 13.13 -3.00 8.63
N GLU A 75 14.20 -3.57 9.20
CA GLU A 75 14.58 -3.29 10.58
C GLU A 75 15.18 -1.87 10.63
N PHE A 76 14.53 -1.00 11.40
CA PHE A 76 15.15 0.18 11.99
C PHE A 76 14.88 0.16 13.49
#